data_AF-A0A7V4J6L7-F1
#
_entry.id   AF-A0A7V4J6L7-F1
#
_cell.length_a   1.000
_cell.length_b   1.000
_cell.length_c   1.000
_cell.angle_alpha   90.00
_cell.angle_beta   90.00
_cell.angle_gamma   90.00
#
_symmetry.space_group_name_H-M   'P 1'
#
loop_
_entity.id
_entity.type
_entity.pdbx_description
1 polymer ?
#
loop_
_entity_poly.entity_id
_entity_poly.type
_entity_poly.pdbx_seq_one_letter_code
_entity_poly.pdbx_strand_id
1 'polypeptide(L)' 'MPNFSKLYTRTGDDGFTGLIGRERVPKYDLHPEAYGEVDELQAVLGL' A
#
# COMPACT_ATOMS: atom_id res chain seq x y z
N MET A 1 -1.60 21.10 3.05
CA MET A 1 -0.99 20.05 3.90
C MET A 1 -2.02 18.96 4.08
N PRO A 2 -1.70 17.67 3.87
CA PRO A 2 -2.67 16.61 4.11
C PRO A 2 -3.01 16.59 5.60
N ASN A 3 -4.31 16.45 5.89
CA ASN A 3 -4.82 16.33 7.25
C ASN A 3 -4.59 14.88 7.72
N PHE A 4 -3.60 14.67 8.59
CA PHE A 4 -3.25 13.36 9.15
C PHE A 4 -4.26 12.80 10.17
N SER A 5 -5.41 13.45 10.39
CA SER A 5 -6.43 12.97 11.34
C SER A 5 -7.03 11.61 10.99
N LYS A 6 -6.85 11.12 9.76
CA LYS A 6 -7.35 9.81 9.32
C LYS A 6 -6.28 9.09 8.50
N LEU A 7 -5.95 7.87 8.93
CA LEU A 7 -5.10 6.94 8.18
C LEU A 7 -5.86 6.25 7.04
N TYR A 8 -7.20 6.27 7.04
CA TYR A 8 -8.03 5.69 5.99
C TYR A 8 -8.52 6.76 5.00
N THR A 9 -8.31 6.51 3.71
CA THR A 9 -8.75 7.38 2.60
C THR A 9 -9.92 6.81 1.81
N ARG A 10 -10.16 5.48 1.89
CA ARG A 10 -11.13 4.71 1.07
C ARG A 10 -10.84 4.68 -0.43
N THR A 11 -9.70 5.21 -0.88
CA THR A 11 -9.33 5.26 -2.30
C THR A 11 -8.99 3.89 -2.89
N GLY A 12 -8.94 2.83 -2.08
CA GLY A 12 -8.70 1.45 -2.53
C GLY A 12 -9.86 0.50 -2.31
N ASP A 13 -11.06 1.02 -2.02
CA ASP A 13 -12.27 0.21 -1.80
C ASP A 13 -12.73 -0.48 -3.09
N ASP A 14 -12.29 0.01 -4.26
CA ASP A 14 -12.49 -0.60 -5.57
C ASP A 14 -11.52 -1.77 -5.87
N GLY A 15 -10.63 -2.11 -4.94
CA GLY A 15 -9.64 -3.17 -5.10
C GLY A 15 -8.34 -2.74 -5.79
N PHE A 16 -8.17 -1.45 -6.08
CA PHE A 16 -6.94 -0.90 -6.67
C PHE A 16 -6.14 -0.09 -5.66
N THR A 17 -4.83 0.04 -5.89
CA THR A 17 -3.92 0.86 -5.08
C THR A 17 -3.04 1.72 -5.99
N GLY A 18 -2.45 2.79 -5.43
CA GLY A 18 -1.53 3.66 -6.16
C GLY A 18 -0.09 3.20 -6.01
N LEU A 19 0.68 3.23 -7.09
CA LEU A 19 2.13 3.11 -7.06
C LEU A 19 2.78 4.49 -6.89
N ILE A 20 4.05 4.52 -6.48
CA ILE A 20 4.85 5.75 -6.52
C ILE A 20 4.86 6.26 -7.96
N GLY A 21 4.24 7.41 -8.21
CA GLY A 21 3.98 7.93 -9.55
C GLY A 21 2.51 8.27 -9.75
N ARG A 22 1.96 7.96 -10.93
CA ARG A 22 0.55 8.22 -11.29
C ARG A 22 -0.21 6.96 -11.72
N GLU A 23 0.38 5.79 -11.55
CA GLU A 23 -0.23 4.52 -11.94
C GLU A 23 -1.03 3.91 -10.79
N ARG A 24 -2.21 3.35 -11.12
CA ARG A 24 -3.00 2.52 -10.21
C ARG A 24 -3.05 1.09 -10.74
N VAL A 25 -2.77 0.14 -9.87
CA VAL A 25 -2.75 -1.29 -10.18
C VAL A 25 -3.73 -2.03 -9.26
N PRO A 26 -4.26 -3.20 -9.66
CA PRO A 26 -5.03 -4.02 -8.73
C PRO A 26 -4.16 -4.40 -7.52
N LYS A 27 -4.78 -4.58 -6.35
CA LYS A 27 -4.06 -4.94 -5.10
C LYS A 27 -3.29 -6.27 -5.18
N TYR A 28 -3.66 -7.13 -6.13
CA TYR A 28 -3.02 -8.43 -6.41
C TYR A 28 -2.02 -8.37 -7.58
N ASP A 29 -1.62 -7.17 -8.01
CA ASP A 29 -0.51 -7.02 -8.95
C ASP A 29 0.83 -7.46 -8.32
N LEU A 30 1.80 -7.84 -9.15
CA LEU A 30 3.13 -8.28 -8.68
C LEU A 30 3.87 -7.20 -7.88
N HIS A 31 3.64 -5.90 -8.14
CA HIS A 31 4.33 -4.83 -7.42
C HIS A 31 3.88 -4.71 -5.95
N PRO A 32 2.58 -4.52 -5.62
CA PRO A 32 2.12 -4.55 -4.23
C PRO A 32 2.49 -5.84 -3.50
N GLU A 33 2.39 -6.99 -4.17
CA GLU A 33 2.76 -8.29 -3.58
C GLU A 33 4.24 -8.30 -3.14
N ALA A 34 5.15 -7.91 -4.04
CA ALA A 34 6.59 -7.95 -3.77
C ALA A 34 7.01 -7.04 -2.59
N TYR A 35 6.48 -5.81 -2.52
CA TYR A 35 6.82 -4.90 -1.41
C TYR A 35 6.01 -5.20 -0.14
N GLY A 36 4.86 -5.87 -0.24
CA GLY A 36 4.10 -6.38 0.90
C GLY A 36 4.87 -7.45 1.67
N GLU A 37 5.48 -8.40 0.97
CA GLU A 37 6.37 -9.42 1.57
C GLU A 37 7.59 -8.78 2.27
N VAL A 38 8.14 -7.72 1.69
CA VAL A 38 9.25 -6.97 2.32
C VAL A 38 8.78 -6.21 3.57
N ASP A 39 7.58 -5.62 3.54
CA ASP A 39 6.98 -4.95 4.71
C ASP A 39 6.71 -5.94 5.85
N GLU A 40 6.22 -7.14 5.53
CA GLU A 40 6.03 -8.22 6.51
C GLU A 40 7.36 -8.66 7.11
N LEU A 41 8.40 -8.91 6.29
CA LEU A 41 9.74 -9.23 6.78
C LEU A 41 10.27 -8.13 7.70
N GLN A 42 10.10 -6.86 7.35
CA GLN A 42 10.53 -5.74 8.18
C GLN A 42 9.82 -5.73 9.53
N ALA A 43 8.52 -6.02 9.57
CA ALA A 43 7.78 -6.14 10.82
C ALA A 43 8.32 -7.28 11.70
N VAL A 44 8.69 -8.42 11.10
CA VAL A 44 9.31 -9.55 11.82
C VAL A 44 10.70 -9.19 12.36
N LEU A 45 11.52 -8.47 11.60
CA LEU A 45 12.84 -8.01 12.07
C LEU A 45 12.76 -7.03 13.25
N GLY A 46 11.62 -6.37 13.44
CA GLY A 46 11.37 -5.43 14.54
C GLY A 46 10.91 -6.06 15.86
N LEU A 47 10.71 -7.39 15.91
CA LEU A 47 10.36 -8.16 17.12
C LEU A 47 11.58 -8.38 18.01
#